data_AF-A0AAU7ANU3-F1
#
_entry.id   AF-A0AAU7ANU3-F1
#
_cell.length_a   1.000
_cell.length_b   1.000
_cell.length_c   1.000
_cell.angle_alpha   90.00
_cell.angle_beta   90.00
_cell.angle_gamma   90.00
#
_symmetry.space_group_name_H-M   'P 1'
#
loop_
_entity.id
_entity.type
_entity.pdbx_description
1 polymer ?
#
loop_
_entity_poly.entity_id
_entity_poly.type
_entity_poly.pdbx_seq_one_letter_code
_entity_poly.pdbx_strand_id
1 'polypeptide(L)'
;MTVVLLPNHIELYPDRDGLPSVAVTFDLTPSQVEAVLHGLRTVREARYALSQISTDDAIALREFTALIDVLADLSGRQGVGRVQMTVARLGVLRTALAEFASGEHLEREGDALQRPIILEVLDAVEEIHVRAVRAALDGALTPNP
;
A
#
# COMPACT_ATOMS: atom_id res chain seq x y z
N MET A 1 -4.15 -8.85 -20.88
CA MET A 1 -3.84 -8.60 -19.45
C MET A 1 -4.72 -9.49 -18.63
N THR A 2 -4.14 -10.38 -17.84
CA THR A 2 -4.88 -11.16 -16.84
C THR A 2 -5.10 -10.24 -15.64
N VAL A 3 -6.35 -9.98 -15.27
CA VAL A 3 -6.65 -9.17 -14.08
C VAL A 3 -6.32 -10.01 -12.86
N VAL A 4 -5.32 -9.60 -12.09
CA VAL A 4 -5.04 -10.20 -10.77
C VAL A 4 -6.07 -9.66 -9.80
N LEU A 5 -6.90 -10.54 -9.25
CA LEU A 5 -7.83 -10.20 -8.19
C LEU A 5 -7.18 -10.56 -6.84
N LEU A 6 -6.93 -9.56 -6.01
CA LEU A 6 -6.53 -9.78 -4.62
C LEU A 6 -7.79 -10.06 -3.80
N PRO A 7 -7.90 -11.21 -3.10
CA PRO A 7 -8.97 -11.42 -2.13
C PRO A 7 -8.96 -10.26 -1.14
N ASN A 8 -10.08 -9.56 -0.99
CA ASN A 8 -10.16 -8.34 -0.21
C ASN A 8 -11.49 -8.22 0.55
N HIS A 9 -11.44 -7.48 1.65
CA HIS A 9 -12.59 -7.10 2.46
C HIS A 9 -12.45 -5.64 2.88
N ILE A 10 -13.53 -4.88 2.77
CA ILE A 10 -13.61 -3.48 3.22
C ILE A 10 -14.63 -3.44 4.34
N GLU A 11 -14.19 -2.98 5.51
CA GLU A 11 -14.99 -2.90 6.73
C GLU A 11 -15.15 -1.44 7.13
N LEU A 12 -16.41 -1.03 7.39
CA LEU A 12 -16.72 0.24 8.03
C LEU A 12 -16.91 -0.01 9.53
N TYR A 13 -16.29 0.81 10.36
CA TYR A 13 -16.40 0.73 11.81
C TYR A 13 -16.36 2.13 12.43
N PRO A 14 -17.02 2.35 13.58
CA PRO A 14 -16.83 3.60 14.33
C PRO A 14 -15.45 3.60 14.98
N ASP A 15 -14.71 4.70 14.84
CA ASP A 15 -13.47 4.91 15.55
C ASP A 15 -13.71 5.26 17.04
N ARG A 16 -12.63 5.60 17.75
CA ARG A 16 -12.69 5.92 19.19
C ARG A 16 -13.53 7.16 19.50
N ASP A 17 -13.69 8.06 18.52
CA ASP A 17 -14.48 9.28 18.62
C ASP A 17 -15.90 9.07 18.06
N GLY A 18 -16.24 7.84 17.66
CA GLY A 18 -17.53 7.48 17.07
C GLY A 18 -17.66 7.91 15.60
N LEU A 19 -16.58 8.33 14.95
CA LEU A 19 -16.59 8.72 13.55
C LEU A 19 -16.47 7.49 12.64
N PRO A 20 -17.14 7.48 11.48
CA PRO A 20 -17.04 6.37 10.54
C PRO A 20 -15.61 6.28 9.99
N SER A 21 -15.00 5.11 10.19
CA SER A 21 -13.68 4.75 9.71
C SER A 21 -13.72 3.53 8.81
N VAL A 22 -12.72 3.39 7.94
CA VAL A 22 -12.64 2.30 6.96
C VAL A 22 -11.32 1.54 7.11
N ALA A 23 -11.43 0.23 7.26
CA ALA A 23 -10.31 -0.71 7.20
C ALA A 23 -10.41 -1.51 5.91
N VAL A 24 -9.24 -1.73 5.30
CA VAL A 24 -9.10 -2.58 4.12
C VAL A 24 -8.21 -3.74 4.48
N THR A 25 -8.71 -4.94 4.23
CA THR A 25 -7.97 -6.18 4.34
C THR A 25 -7.80 -6.79 2.96
N PHE A 26 -6.60 -7.20 2.59
CA PHE A 26 -6.35 -7.93 1.36
C PHE A 26 -5.21 -8.93 1.51
N ASP A 27 -5.24 -9.95 0.67
CA ASP A 27 -4.33 -11.08 0.74
C ASP A 27 -3.30 -11.01 -0.41
N LEU A 28 -2.01 -11.15 -0.09
CA LEU A 28 -0.89 -11.19 -1.04
C LEU A 28 -0.22 -12.57 -1.04
N THR A 29 0.20 -13.05 -2.20
CA THR A 29 1.08 -14.23 -2.28
C THR A 29 2.49 -13.90 -1.78
N PRO A 30 3.32 -14.90 -1.42
CA PRO A 30 4.70 -14.65 -1.01
C PRO A 30 5.51 -13.83 -2.03
N SER A 31 5.37 -14.14 -3.32
CA SER A 31 6.05 -13.40 -4.39
C SER A 31 5.55 -11.95 -4.52
N GLN A 32 4.25 -11.71 -4.31
CA GLN A 32 3.70 -10.37 -4.29
C GLN A 32 4.19 -9.58 -3.08
N VAL A 33 4.28 -10.20 -1.90
CA VAL A 33 4.85 -9.56 -0.70
C VAL A 33 6.31 -9.16 -0.95
N GLU A 34 7.12 -10.07 -1.49
CA GLU A 34 8.53 -9.79 -1.82
C GLU A 34 8.67 -8.65 -2.83
N ALA A 35 7.90 -8.70 -3.93
CA ALA A 35 7.91 -7.67 -4.95
C ALA A 35 7.50 -6.31 -4.41
N VAL A 36 6.39 -6.24 -3.66
CA VAL A 36 5.92 -5.00 -3.03
C VAL A 36 6.97 -4.45 -2.07
N LEU A 37 7.55 -5.30 -1.22
CA LEU A 37 8.58 -4.89 -0.25
C LEU A 37 9.82 -4.33 -0.95
N HIS A 38 10.24 -4.97 -2.04
CA HIS A 38 11.33 -4.50 -2.90
C HIS A 38 11.01 -3.12 -3.48
N GLY A 39 9.83 -2.97 -4.10
CA GLY A 39 9.41 -1.72 -4.71
C GLY A 39 9.34 -0.56 -3.71
N LEU A 40 8.80 -0.81 -2.51
CA LEU A 40 8.77 0.18 -1.43
C LEU A 40 10.17 0.59 -1.00
N ARG A 41 11.09 -0.35 -0.79
CA ARG A 41 12.48 -0.03 -0.38
C ARG A 41 13.18 0.81 -1.43
N THR A 42 13.04 0.46 -2.71
CA THR A 42 13.60 1.23 -3.83
C THR A 42 13.05 2.66 -3.86
N VAL A 43 11.72 2.83 -3.73
CA VAL A 43 11.07 4.15 -3.69
C VAL A 43 11.50 4.96 -2.47
N ARG A 44 11.59 4.36 -1.28
CA ARG A 44 12.07 5.05 -0.08
C ARG A 44 13.48 5.58 -0.28
N GLU A 45 14.36 4.75 -0.83
CA GLU A 45 15.75 5.14 -1.09
C GLU A 45 15.82 6.27 -2.12
N ALA A 46 15.03 6.21 -3.20
CA ALA A 46 14.97 7.27 -4.19
C ALA A 46 14.45 8.60 -3.63
N ARG A 47 13.34 8.57 -2.88
CA ARG A 47 12.68 9.77 -2.33
C ARG A 47 13.48 10.47 -1.22
N TYR A 48 14.15 9.71 -0.36
CA TYR A 48 14.72 10.22 0.88
C TYR A 48 16.25 10.14 0.96
N ALA A 49 16.94 9.87 -0.15
CA ALA A 49 18.41 9.89 -0.20
C ALA A 49 19.03 11.31 -0.11
N LEU A 50 18.24 12.37 -0.25
CA LEU A 50 18.75 13.75 -0.25
C LEU A 50 18.99 14.30 1.16
N SER A 51 20.04 15.13 1.30
CA SER A 51 20.56 15.64 2.58
C SER A 51 19.66 16.61 3.35
N GLN A 52 18.55 17.05 2.76
CA GLN A 52 17.59 17.95 3.41
C GLN A 52 16.19 17.36 3.29
N ILE A 53 15.68 16.88 4.41
CA ILE A 53 14.33 16.33 4.57
C ILE A 53 13.53 17.35 5.38
N SER A 54 12.39 17.79 4.87
CA SER A 54 11.50 18.69 5.63
C SER A 54 10.86 17.96 6.82
N THR A 55 10.17 18.69 7.71
CA THR A 55 9.43 18.04 8.81
C THR A 55 8.33 17.12 8.29
N ASP A 56 7.63 17.54 7.24
CA ASP A 56 6.58 16.74 6.61
C ASP A 56 7.15 15.49 5.94
N ASP A 57 8.30 15.62 5.27
CA ASP A 57 9.01 14.49 4.67
C ASP A 57 9.47 13.48 5.73
N ALA A 58 9.89 13.95 6.90
CA ALA A 58 10.28 13.07 8.01
C ALA A 58 9.08 12.29 8.56
N ILE A 59 7.90 12.92 8.65
CA ILE A 59 6.64 12.26 9.03
C ILE A 59 6.24 11.23 7.96
N ALA A 60 6.30 11.62 6.69
CA ALA A 60 5.99 10.73 5.57
C ALA A 60 6.95 9.52 5.54
N LEU A 61 8.25 9.74 5.72
CA LEU A 61 9.27 8.69 5.81
C LEU A 61 8.99 7.73 6.97
N ARG A 62 8.54 8.24 8.13
CA ARG A 62 8.18 7.40 9.27
C ARG A 62 6.98 6.50 8.95
N GLU A 63 5.91 7.03 8.38
CA GLU A 63 4.74 6.22 7.99
C GLU A 63 5.10 5.21 6.90
N PHE A 64 5.93 5.62 5.94
CA PHE A 64 6.44 4.75 4.88
C PHE A 64 7.30 3.61 5.42
N THR A 65 8.14 3.89 6.42
CA THR A 65 8.97 2.89 7.09
C THR A 65 8.11 1.92 7.89
N ALA A 66 7.11 2.41 8.62
CA ALA A 66 6.16 1.55 9.33
C ALA A 66 5.42 0.60 8.38
N LEU A 67 5.05 1.05 7.17
CA LEU A 67 4.46 0.20 6.14
C LEU A 67 5.43 -0.90 5.68
N ILE A 68 6.69 -0.53 5.43
CA ILE A 68 7.74 -1.50 5.06
C ILE A 68 7.92 -2.55 6.15
N ASP A 69 7.94 -2.16 7.43
CA ASP A 69 8.15 -3.08 8.54
C ASP A 69 7.00 -4.10 8.66
N VAL A 70 5.75 -3.65 8.47
CA VAL A 70 4.58 -4.54 8.43
C VAL A 70 4.72 -5.59 7.31
N LEU A 71 5.15 -5.17 6.12
CA LEU A 71 5.31 -6.09 4.99
C LEU A 71 6.54 -6.99 5.13
N ALA A 72 7.61 -6.50 5.76
CA ALA A 72 8.80 -7.28 6.08
C ALA A 72 8.48 -8.42 7.06
N ASP A 73 7.65 -8.15 8.07
CA ASP A 73 7.17 -9.18 9.00
C ASP A 73 6.34 -10.25 8.28
N LEU A 74 5.52 -9.86 7.30
CA LEU A 74 4.77 -10.79 6.47
C LEU A 74 5.66 -11.62 5.55
N SER A 75 6.73 -11.04 5.00
CA SER A 75 7.70 -11.74 4.13
C SER A 75 8.41 -12.89 4.84
N GLY A 76 8.58 -12.80 6.16
CA GLY A 76 9.17 -13.87 6.98
C GLY A 76 8.24 -15.06 7.26
N ARG A 77 6.94 -14.96 6.94
CA ARG A 77 5.93 -15.99 7.21
C ARG A 77 5.72 -16.85 5.96
N GLN A 78 5.60 -18.16 6.13
CA GLN A 78 5.19 -19.04 5.02
C GLN A 78 3.68 -18.95 4.80
N GLY A 79 3.26 -18.68 3.56
CA GLY A 79 1.85 -18.66 3.16
C GLY A 79 1.37 -17.31 2.62
N VAL A 80 0.05 -17.19 2.45
CA VAL A 80 -0.59 -15.95 1.99
C VAL A 80 -0.50 -14.89 3.09
N GLY A 81 0.09 -13.74 2.76
CA GLY A 81 0.21 -12.60 3.66
C GLY A 81 -1.07 -11.78 3.68
N ARG A 82 -1.84 -11.86 4.78
CA ARG A 82 -3.00 -11.00 5.00
C ARG A 82 -2.56 -9.63 5.52
N VAL A 83 -2.85 -8.59 4.76
CA VAL A 83 -2.53 -7.21 5.09
C VAL A 83 -3.81 -6.49 5.48
N GLN A 84 -3.82 -5.83 6.65
CA GLN A 84 -4.91 -4.93 7.06
C GLN A 84 -4.34 -3.51 7.25
N MET A 85 -4.99 -2.51 6.67
CA MET A 85 -4.57 -1.12 6.80
C MET A 85 -5.75 -0.14 6.65
N THR A 86 -5.50 1.12 7.02
CA THR A 86 -6.44 2.23 6.76
C THR A 86 -6.44 2.60 5.28
N VAL A 87 -7.51 3.27 4.83
CA VAL A 87 -7.60 3.80 3.46
C VAL A 87 -6.45 4.76 3.15
N ALA A 88 -6.04 5.59 4.11
CA ALA A 88 -4.90 6.49 3.94
C ALA A 88 -3.59 5.72 3.67
N ARG A 89 -3.30 4.66 4.42
CA ARG A 89 -2.12 3.81 4.20
C ARG A 89 -2.18 3.05 2.88
N LEU A 90 -3.38 2.62 2.47
CA LEU A 90 -3.58 2.02 1.15
C LEU A 90 -3.25 3.02 0.03
N GLY A 91 -3.61 4.29 0.20
CA GLY A 91 -3.22 5.37 -0.71
C GLY A 91 -1.70 5.54 -0.81
N VAL A 92 -1.00 5.51 0.32
CA VAL A 92 0.48 5.56 0.36
C VAL A 92 1.11 4.38 -0.38
N LEU A 93 0.62 3.16 -0.13
CA LEU A 93 1.04 1.95 -0.83
C LEU A 93 0.83 2.11 -2.35
N ARG A 94 -0.38 2.50 -2.76
CA ARG A 94 -0.73 2.71 -4.17
C ARG A 94 0.24 3.69 -4.85
N THR A 95 0.44 4.87 -4.26
CA THR A 95 1.32 5.89 -4.83
C THR A 95 2.76 5.41 -4.95
N ALA A 96 3.25 4.64 -3.97
CA ALA A 96 4.59 4.06 -4.04
C ALA A 96 4.73 3.00 -5.14
N LEU A 97 3.74 2.12 -5.28
CA LEU A 97 3.73 1.11 -6.33
C LEU A 97 3.67 1.76 -7.73
N ALA A 98 2.87 2.82 -7.89
CA ALA A 98 2.81 3.59 -9.13
C ALA A 98 4.14 4.25 -9.47
N GLU A 99 4.83 4.82 -8.47
CA GLU A 99 6.16 5.40 -8.67
C GLU A 99 7.18 4.35 -9.10
N PHE A 100 7.23 3.19 -8.43
CA PHE A 100 8.11 2.10 -8.88
C PHE A 100 7.76 1.63 -10.30
N ALA A 101 6.46 1.47 -10.59
CA ALA A 101 5.98 1.00 -11.88
C ALA A 101 6.29 1.96 -13.04
N SER A 102 6.38 3.28 -12.77
CA SER A 102 6.76 4.31 -13.75
C SER A 102 8.10 4.02 -14.43
N GLY A 103 9.01 3.38 -13.68
CA GLY A 103 10.32 2.99 -14.18
C GLY A 103 11.42 4.03 -13.95
N GLU A 104 11.11 5.19 -13.37
CA GLU A 104 12.05 6.31 -13.22
C GLU A 104 13.27 6.00 -12.32
N HIS A 105 13.19 4.94 -11.50
CA HIS A 105 14.22 4.57 -10.52
C HIS A 105 14.67 3.10 -10.60
N LEU A 106 14.46 2.43 -11.74
CA LEU A 106 14.82 1.02 -11.95
C LEU A 106 16.29 0.87 -12.36
N GLU A 107 17.19 1.31 -11.49
CA GLU A 107 18.63 1.31 -11.75
C GLU A 107 19.34 0.07 -11.19
N ARG A 108 18.69 -0.68 -10.28
CA ARG A 108 19.29 -1.82 -9.59
C ARG A 108 18.99 -3.14 -10.28
N GLU A 109 19.91 -4.08 -10.14
CA GLU A 109 19.72 -5.46 -10.55
C GLU A 109 18.52 -6.07 -9.81
N GLY A 110 17.58 -6.67 -10.55
CA GLY A 110 16.35 -7.23 -10.00
C GLY A 110 15.13 -6.30 -10.07
N ASP A 111 15.30 -4.98 -10.21
CA ASP A 111 14.18 -4.02 -10.32
C ASP A 111 13.24 -4.37 -11.49
N ALA A 112 13.82 -4.70 -12.64
CA ALA A 112 13.07 -5.08 -13.84
C ALA A 112 12.29 -6.40 -13.68
N LEU A 113 12.75 -7.31 -12.80
CA LEU A 113 12.08 -8.59 -12.53
C LEU A 113 10.87 -8.41 -11.62
N GLN A 114 10.91 -7.46 -10.69
CA GLN A 114 9.81 -7.19 -9.77
C GLN A 114 8.68 -6.37 -10.42
N ARG A 115 9.01 -5.57 -11.44
CA ARG A 115 8.06 -4.65 -12.08
C ARG A 115 6.78 -5.30 -12.61
N PRO A 116 6.79 -6.45 -13.31
CA PRO A 116 5.55 -7.09 -13.77
C PRO A 116 4.63 -7.47 -12.62
N ILE A 117 5.18 -8.00 -11.52
CA ILE A 117 4.40 -8.39 -10.32
C ILE A 117 3.82 -7.14 -9.66
N ILE A 118 4.59 -6.07 -9.56
CA ILE A 118 4.12 -4.79 -9.00
C ILE A 118 3.01 -4.17 -9.85
N LEU A 119 3.08 -4.24 -11.18
CA LEU A 119 2.01 -3.77 -12.05
C LEU A 119 0.70 -4.52 -11.80
N GLU A 120 0.76 -5.85 -11.65
CA GLU A 120 -0.42 -6.66 -11.32
C GLU A 120 -1.01 -6.30 -9.94
N VAL A 121 -0.16 -6.10 -8.94
CA VAL A 121 -0.61 -5.70 -7.59
C VAL A 121 -1.16 -4.27 -7.60
N LEU A 122 -0.52 -3.36 -8.34
CA LEU A 122 -0.95 -1.96 -8.45
C LEU A 122 -2.38 -1.89 -8.97
N ASP A 123 -2.69 -2.53 -10.10
CA ASP A 123 -4.03 -2.54 -10.70
C ASP A 123 -5.10 -2.94 -9.67
N ALA A 124 -4.85 -4.02 -8.91
CA ALA A 124 -5.76 -4.49 -7.88
C ALA A 124 -5.87 -3.51 -6.69
N VAL A 125 -4.75 -2.96 -6.24
CA VAL A 125 -4.70 -1.96 -5.15
C VAL A 125 -5.43 -0.69 -5.55
N GLU A 126 -5.34 -0.24 -6.81
CA GLU A 126 -6.09 0.91 -7.30
C GLU A 126 -7.60 0.69 -7.20
N GLU A 127 -8.08 -0.47 -7.66
CA GLU A 127 -9.50 -0.82 -7.58
C GLU A 127 -9.99 -0.86 -6.12
N ILE A 128 -9.24 -1.53 -5.24
CA ILE A 128 -9.58 -1.63 -3.82
C ILE A 128 -9.58 -0.23 -3.17
N HIS A 129 -8.60 0.61 -3.50
CA HIS A 129 -8.52 1.98 -2.97
C HIS A 129 -9.72 2.82 -3.40
N VAL A 130 -10.12 2.77 -4.67
CA VAL A 130 -11.32 3.47 -5.16
C VAL A 130 -12.57 3.02 -4.39
N ARG A 131 -12.75 1.71 -4.19
CA ARG A 131 -13.89 1.16 -3.44
C ARG A 131 -13.87 1.59 -1.97
N ALA A 132 -12.70 1.62 -1.34
CA ALA A 132 -12.57 1.98 0.06
C ALA A 132 -12.76 3.47 0.32
N VAL A 133 -12.28 4.33 -0.60
CA VAL A 133 -12.57 5.78 -0.56
C VAL A 133 -14.06 6.05 -0.70
N ARG A 134 -14.74 5.36 -1.63
CA ARG A 134 -16.21 5.47 -1.76
C ARG A 134 -16.92 5.07 -0.48
N ALA A 135 -16.56 3.92 0.10
CA ALA A 135 -17.10 3.46 1.37
C ALA A 135 -16.90 4.48 2.51
N ALA A 136 -15.73 5.14 2.56
CA ALA A 136 -15.44 6.17 3.56
C ALA A 136 -16.32 7.41 3.35
N LEU A 137 -16.52 7.84 2.11
CA LEU A 137 -17.36 8.99 1.78
C LEU A 137 -18.84 8.70 2.03
N ASP A 138 -19.34 7.55 1.58
CA ASP A 138 -20.75 7.16 1.77
C ASP A 138 -21.08 6.96 3.25
N GLY A 139 -20.17 6.34 4.01
CA GLY A 139 -20.28 6.17 5.47
C GLY A 139 -20.22 7.50 6.23
N ALA A 140 -19.41 8.46 5.78
CA ALA A 140 -19.34 9.81 6.36
C ALA A 140 -20.57 10.68 6.03
N LEU A 141 -21.21 10.45 4.89
CA LEU A 141 -22.40 11.19 4.45
C LEU A 141 -23.71 10.64 5.04
N THR A 142 -23.68 9.45 5.66
CA THR A 142 -24.86 8.90 6.34
C THR A 142 -24.97 9.58 7.71
N PRO A 143 -25.95 10.47 7.96
CA PRO A 143 -26.07 11.14 9.25
C PRO A 143 -26.33 10.10 10.35
N ASN A 144 -25.54 10.20 11.43
CA ASN A 144 -25.72 9.38 12.63
C ASN A 144 -27.13 9.67 13.21
N PRO A 145 -27.99 8.67 13.45
CA PRO A 145 -29.32 8.88 14.03
C PRO A 145 -29.28 9.41 15.48
#